data_AF-A0A660YJ15-F1
#
_entry.id   AF-A0A660YJ15-F1
#
_cell.length_a   1.000
_cell.length_b   1.000
_cell.length_c   1.000
_cell.angle_alpha   90.00
_cell.angle_beta   90.00
_cell.angle_gamma   90.00
#
_symmetry.space_group_name_H-M   'P 1'
#
loop_
_entity.id
_entity.type
_entity.pdbx_description
1 polymer ?
#
loop_
_entity_poly.entity_id
_entity_poly.type
_entity_poly.pdbx_seq_one_letter_code
_entity_poly.pdbx_strand_id
1 'polypeptide(L)'
;VEYKIGGSVQEQADSFKDLFTAMMMGVLLVYLVMAAQFESLIDPFIIMFSIPFAIVGVVWALLLTGTILSINAFIGLIMLVGIVVNNGIVLIDYTNLMRARGLSVSEAVVVSGRRRLRPVLMTALTTIFGLLPLALSTSEGSESWVPLGVTVIGGLFASTVITLVFVPTLYSIFEEKLKGKRLFRELED
;
A
#
# COMPACT_ATOMS: atom_id res chain seq x y z
N VAL A 1 3.33 28.85 -39.37
CA VAL A 1 3.78 27.54 -38.85
C VAL A 1 4.15 27.76 -37.40
N GLU A 2 3.36 27.26 -36.47
CA GLU A 2 3.54 27.51 -35.03
C GLU A 2 4.41 26.39 -34.45
N TYR A 3 5.71 26.65 -34.31
CA TYR A 3 6.67 25.67 -33.82
C TYR A 3 6.57 25.55 -32.29
N LYS A 4 5.77 24.58 -31.81
CA LYS A 4 5.76 24.18 -30.40
C LYS A 4 7.05 23.44 -30.01
N ILE A 5 8.09 24.18 -29.68
CA ILE A 5 9.24 23.68 -28.90
C ILE A 5 8.73 23.44 -27.47
N GLY A 6 8.10 22.29 -27.26
CA GLY A 6 7.42 21.94 -26.01
C GLY A 6 6.56 20.67 -26.06
N GLY A 7 6.43 20.01 -27.22
CA GLY A 7 5.59 18.81 -27.41
C GLY A 7 5.85 17.70 -26.38
N SER A 8 7.09 17.24 -26.22
CA SER A 8 7.42 16.11 -25.33
C SER A 8 7.14 16.38 -23.85
N VAL A 9 7.34 17.61 -23.37
CA VAL A 9 7.02 18.00 -21.98
C VAL A 9 5.50 18.11 -21.79
N GLN A 10 4.78 18.62 -22.81
CA GLN A 10 3.33 18.68 -22.79
C GLN A 10 2.70 17.28 -22.80
N GLU A 11 3.14 16.40 -23.71
CA GLU A 11 2.72 14.98 -23.79
C GLU A 11 3.02 14.21 -22.51
N GLN A 12 4.17 14.47 -21.85
CA GLN A 12 4.49 13.87 -20.56
C GLN A 12 3.56 14.37 -19.44
N ALA A 13 3.24 15.67 -19.41
CA ALA A 13 2.32 16.23 -18.43
C ALA A 13 0.88 15.71 -18.60
N ASP A 14 0.41 15.61 -19.84
CA ASP A 14 -0.89 15.01 -20.17
C ASP A 14 -0.92 13.52 -19.79
N SER A 15 0.15 12.77 -20.08
CA SER A 15 0.29 11.36 -19.66
C SER A 15 0.26 11.17 -18.14
N PHE A 16 0.90 12.06 -17.36
CA PHE A 16 0.84 12.01 -15.90
C PHE A 16 -0.57 12.32 -15.37
N LYS A 17 -1.31 13.21 -16.01
CA LYS A 17 -2.71 13.54 -15.65
C LYS A 17 -3.63 12.34 -15.89
N ASP A 18 -3.47 11.66 -17.02
CA ASP A 18 -4.24 10.46 -17.35
C ASP A 18 -3.90 9.31 -16.38
N LEU A 19 -2.63 9.10 -16.08
CA LEU A 19 -2.19 8.10 -15.09
C LEU A 19 -2.65 8.42 -13.66
N PHE A 20 -2.66 9.68 -13.24
CA PHE A 20 -3.22 10.09 -11.95
C PHE A 20 -4.74 9.81 -11.90
N THR A 21 -5.45 10.10 -12.99
CA THR A 21 -6.89 9.81 -13.10
C THR A 21 -7.15 8.30 -13.07
N ALA A 22 -6.34 7.50 -13.78
CA ALA A 22 -6.38 6.04 -13.73
C ALA A 22 -6.07 5.49 -12.33
N MET A 23 -5.10 6.07 -11.61
CA MET A 23 -4.80 5.71 -10.23
C MET A 23 -5.98 5.99 -9.30
N MET A 24 -6.65 7.14 -9.42
CA MET A 24 -7.84 7.47 -8.61
C MET A 24 -9.03 6.56 -8.92
N MET A 25 -9.28 6.26 -10.19
CA MET A 25 -10.30 5.26 -10.58
C MET A 25 -9.95 3.86 -10.05
N GLY A 26 -8.69 3.44 -10.15
CA GLY A 26 -8.21 2.15 -9.63
C GLY A 26 -8.37 2.03 -8.12
N VAL A 27 -7.97 3.06 -7.36
CA VAL A 27 -8.19 3.16 -5.91
C VAL A 27 -9.68 3.04 -5.59
N LEU A 28 -10.55 3.81 -6.26
CA LEU A 28 -12.00 3.77 -6.05
C LEU A 28 -12.60 2.38 -6.34
N LEU A 29 -12.21 1.73 -7.44
CA LEU A 29 -12.66 0.37 -7.77
C LEU A 29 -12.21 -0.65 -6.74
N VAL A 30 -10.96 -0.57 -6.28
CA VAL A 30 -10.42 -1.40 -5.20
C VAL A 30 -11.23 -1.18 -3.91
N TYR A 31 -11.59 0.06 -3.55
CA TYR A 31 -12.46 0.33 -2.40
C TYR A 31 -13.81 -0.38 -2.50
N LEU A 32 -14.47 -0.29 -3.66
CA LEU A 32 -15.80 -0.87 -3.87
C LEU A 32 -15.78 -2.41 -3.82
N VAL A 33 -14.80 -3.04 -4.46
CA VAL A 33 -14.60 -4.50 -4.37
C VAL A 33 -14.34 -4.93 -2.93
N MET A 34 -13.54 -4.17 -2.19
CA MET A 34 -13.21 -4.43 -0.80
C MET A 34 -14.42 -4.26 0.14
N ALA A 35 -15.23 -3.22 -0.07
CA ALA A 35 -16.46 -2.98 0.68
C ALA A 35 -17.48 -4.12 0.50
N ALA A 36 -17.59 -4.63 -0.73
CA ALA A 36 -18.39 -5.82 -1.01
C ALA A 36 -17.79 -7.09 -0.36
N GLN A 37 -16.47 -7.26 -0.38
CA GLN A 37 -15.77 -8.44 0.16
C GLN A 37 -15.84 -8.56 1.69
N PHE A 38 -15.86 -7.44 2.42
CA PHE A 38 -15.90 -7.41 3.88
C PHE A 38 -17.27 -7.11 4.49
N GLU A 39 -18.29 -6.85 3.66
CA GLU A 39 -19.62 -6.37 4.08
C GLU A 39 -19.54 -5.15 5.02
N SER A 40 -18.47 -4.35 4.87
CA SER A 40 -18.04 -3.30 5.80
C SER A 40 -17.37 -2.17 5.06
N LEU A 41 -17.70 -0.93 5.41
CA LEU A 41 -17.06 0.28 4.87
C LEU A 41 -15.83 0.72 5.68
N ILE A 42 -15.70 0.24 6.92
CA ILE A 42 -14.62 0.63 7.83
C ILE A 42 -13.34 -0.14 7.53
N ASP A 43 -13.47 -1.45 7.26
CA ASP A 43 -12.35 -2.35 7.01
C ASP A 43 -11.54 -1.97 5.74
N PRO A 44 -12.16 -1.67 4.58
CA PRO A 44 -11.45 -1.15 3.42
C PRO A 44 -10.76 0.19 3.70
N PHE A 45 -11.40 1.09 4.46
CA PHE A 45 -10.85 2.41 4.77
C PHE A 45 -9.56 2.32 5.59
N ILE A 46 -9.52 1.42 6.58
CA ILE A 46 -8.30 1.15 7.37
C ILE A 46 -7.17 0.65 6.45
N ILE A 47 -7.46 -0.19 5.47
CA ILE A 47 -6.46 -0.70 4.51
C ILE A 47 -5.99 0.42 3.58
N MET A 48 -6.89 1.28 3.09
CA MET A 48 -6.51 2.43 2.27
C MET A 48 -5.57 3.40 2.96
N PHE A 49 -5.65 3.51 4.29
CA PHE A 49 -4.72 4.33 5.07
C PHE A 49 -3.26 3.85 4.99
N SER A 50 -2.98 2.64 4.47
CA SER A 50 -1.61 2.18 4.17
C SER A 50 -1.00 2.76 2.89
N ILE A 51 -1.83 3.22 1.93
CA ILE A 51 -1.36 3.72 0.62
C ILE A 51 -0.46 4.96 0.75
N PRO A 52 -0.77 5.99 1.57
CA PRO A 52 0.13 7.12 1.79
C PRO A 52 1.53 6.72 2.29
N PHE A 53 1.63 5.71 3.16
CA PHE A 53 2.92 5.22 3.66
C PHE A 53 3.73 4.51 2.57
N ALA A 54 3.05 3.80 1.66
CA ALA A 54 3.69 3.23 0.47
C ALA A 54 4.25 4.32 -0.45
N ILE A 55 3.50 5.40 -0.70
CA ILE A 55 3.96 6.56 -1.49
C ILE A 55 5.21 7.19 -0.86
N VAL A 56 5.23 7.38 0.46
CA VAL A 56 6.43 7.89 1.18
C VAL A 56 7.63 6.96 0.94
N GLY A 57 7.44 5.65 1.00
CA GLY A 57 8.45 4.65 0.67
C GLY A 57 9.03 4.75 -0.75
N VAL A 58 8.16 5.00 -1.74
CA VAL A 58 8.56 5.25 -3.13
C VAL A 58 9.44 6.47 -3.24
N VAL A 59 9.02 7.60 -2.66
CA VAL A 59 9.78 8.86 -2.71
C VAL A 59 11.17 8.67 -2.09
N TRP A 60 11.27 8.01 -0.94
CA TRP A 60 12.56 7.70 -0.31
C TRP A 60 13.47 6.83 -1.19
N ALA A 61 12.94 5.81 -1.86
CA ALA A 61 13.73 4.92 -2.69
C ALA A 61 14.19 5.56 -4.01
N LEU A 62 13.34 6.37 -4.64
CA LEU A 62 13.72 7.17 -5.81
C LEU A 62 14.83 8.16 -5.46
N LEU A 63 14.73 8.85 -4.31
CA LEU A 63 15.77 9.75 -3.81
C LEU A 63 17.10 9.02 -3.51
N LEU A 64 17.05 7.85 -2.86
CA LEU A 64 18.25 7.07 -2.53
C LEU A 64 18.98 6.50 -3.77
N THR A 65 18.24 6.19 -4.84
CA THR A 65 18.80 5.69 -6.11
C THR A 65 19.11 6.80 -7.11
N GLY A 66 18.74 8.06 -6.81
CA GLY A 66 18.88 9.18 -7.75
C GLY A 66 18.00 9.07 -9.00
N THR A 67 16.93 8.25 -8.96
CA THR A 67 16.07 8.02 -10.12
C THR A 67 14.92 9.03 -10.20
N ILE A 68 14.66 9.54 -11.41
CA ILE A 68 13.58 10.50 -11.64
C ILE A 68 12.20 9.83 -11.65
N LEU A 69 11.17 10.58 -11.24
CA LEU A 69 9.77 10.16 -11.39
C LEU A 69 9.40 10.17 -12.88
N SER A 70 9.44 9.00 -13.52
CA SER A 70 9.04 8.79 -14.91
C SER A 70 7.62 8.23 -15.01
N ILE A 71 7.09 8.17 -16.25
CA ILE A 71 5.83 7.48 -16.58
C ILE A 71 5.85 6.03 -16.04
N ASN A 72 6.97 5.34 -16.18
CA ASN A 72 7.12 3.95 -15.72
C ASN A 72 7.25 3.83 -14.19
N ALA A 73 7.84 4.81 -13.52
CA ALA A 73 7.76 4.90 -12.05
C ALA A 73 6.31 5.07 -11.60
N PHE A 74 5.51 5.88 -12.30
CA PHE A 74 4.09 6.08 -11.99
C PHE A 74 3.25 4.80 -12.22
N ILE A 75 3.54 4.02 -13.27
CA ILE A 75 2.97 2.68 -13.45
C ILE A 75 3.36 1.75 -12.29
N GLY A 76 4.62 1.83 -11.84
CA GLY A 76 5.08 1.17 -10.61
C GLY A 76 4.26 1.55 -9.37
N LEU A 77 3.88 2.82 -9.23
CA LEU A 77 3.05 3.31 -8.14
C LEU A 77 1.62 2.74 -8.20
N ILE A 78 1.02 2.67 -9.40
CA ILE A 78 -0.30 2.07 -9.60
C ILE A 78 -0.29 0.58 -9.24
N MET A 79 0.75 -0.17 -9.63
CA MET A 79 0.91 -1.58 -9.23
C MET A 79 1.10 -1.73 -7.71
N LEU A 80 1.90 -0.84 -7.10
CA LEU A 80 2.17 -0.86 -5.67
C LEU A 80 0.89 -0.70 -4.83
N VAL A 81 -0.06 0.14 -5.25
CA VAL A 81 -1.38 0.28 -4.59
C VAL A 81 -2.04 -1.09 -4.43
N GLY A 82 -2.11 -1.89 -5.50
CA GLY A 82 -2.72 -3.23 -5.46
C GLY A 82 -1.97 -4.21 -4.54
N ILE A 83 -0.62 -4.21 -4.59
CA ILE A 83 0.22 -5.09 -3.78
C ILE A 83 0.09 -4.76 -2.27
N VAL A 84 0.13 -3.47 -1.93
CA VAL A 84 0.03 -3.00 -0.55
C VAL A 84 -1.38 -3.23 0.01
N VAL A 85 -2.41 -2.97 -0.79
CA VAL A 85 -3.79 -3.31 -0.42
C VAL A 85 -3.90 -4.81 -0.14
N ASN A 86 -3.39 -5.70 -1.02
CA ASN A 86 -3.43 -7.16 -0.85
C ASN A 86 -2.90 -7.60 0.53
N ASN A 87 -1.71 -7.11 0.93
CA ASN A 87 -1.14 -7.38 2.25
C ASN A 87 -2.09 -6.96 3.40
N GLY A 88 -2.82 -5.86 3.22
CA GLY A 88 -3.89 -5.40 4.12
C GLY A 88 -5.17 -6.24 4.10
N ILE A 89 -5.69 -6.62 2.91
CA ILE A 89 -6.89 -7.49 2.74
C ILE A 89 -6.69 -8.72 3.61
N VAL A 90 -5.55 -9.36 3.37
CA VAL A 90 -5.15 -10.62 3.96
C VAL A 90 -5.13 -10.44 5.49
N LEU A 91 -4.59 -9.36 6.04
CA LEU A 91 -4.49 -9.15 7.49
C LEU A 91 -5.85 -8.89 8.18
N ILE A 92 -6.74 -8.10 7.58
CA ILE A 92 -8.07 -7.84 8.16
C ILE A 92 -8.97 -9.07 8.05
N ASP A 93 -8.97 -9.79 6.93
CA ASP A 93 -9.70 -11.04 6.75
C ASP A 93 -9.48 -12.02 7.91
N TYR A 94 -8.22 -12.28 8.25
CA TYR A 94 -7.91 -13.20 9.36
C TYR A 94 -8.23 -12.62 10.73
N THR A 95 -8.16 -11.30 10.89
CA THR A 95 -8.59 -10.63 12.12
C THR A 95 -10.10 -10.82 12.32
N ASN A 96 -10.90 -10.62 11.27
CA ASN A 96 -12.34 -10.86 11.28
C ASN A 96 -12.66 -12.35 11.48
N LEU A 97 -11.90 -13.27 10.87
CA LEU A 97 -12.01 -14.71 11.11
C LEU A 97 -11.70 -15.11 12.55
N MET A 98 -10.73 -14.46 13.22
CA MET A 98 -10.43 -14.70 14.63
C MET A 98 -11.51 -14.10 15.54
N ARG A 99 -12.04 -12.91 15.23
CA ARG A 99 -13.18 -12.31 15.94
C ARG A 99 -14.44 -13.18 15.84
N ALA A 100 -14.73 -13.75 14.68
CA ALA A 100 -15.82 -14.70 14.47
C ALA A 100 -15.66 -16.01 15.29
N ARG A 101 -14.43 -16.34 15.72
CA ARG A 101 -14.12 -17.46 16.63
C ARG A 101 -14.18 -17.09 18.11
N GLY A 102 -14.66 -15.89 18.44
CA GLY A 102 -14.86 -15.43 19.82
C GLY A 102 -13.61 -14.86 20.51
N LEU A 103 -12.50 -14.68 19.81
CA LEU A 103 -11.34 -13.96 20.37
C LEU A 103 -11.65 -12.48 20.57
N SER A 104 -11.10 -11.89 21.64
CA SER A 104 -11.18 -10.44 21.82
C SER A 104 -10.46 -9.71 20.68
N VAL A 105 -10.88 -8.47 20.43
CA VAL A 105 -10.35 -7.58 19.38
C VAL A 105 -8.81 -7.50 19.46
N SER A 106 -8.25 -7.18 20.64
CA SER A 106 -6.81 -7.20 20.89
C SER A 106 -6.12 -8.55 20.60
N GLU A 107 -6.65 -9.67 21.10
CA GLU A 107 -6.03 -11.00 20.91
C GLU A 107 -6.09 -11.44 19.44
N ALA A 108 -7.21 -11.16 18.77
CA ALA A 108 -7.40 -11.44 17.35
C ALA A 108 -6.30 -10.79 16.52
N VAL A 109 -5.94 -9.52 16.77
CA VAL A 109 -4.86 -8.85 16.02
C VAL A 109 -3.47 -9.36 16.38
N VAL A 110 -3.18 -9.66 17.66
CA VAL A 110 -1.87 -10.23 18.04
C VAL A 110 -1.66 -11.62 17.39
N VAL A 111 -2.69 -12.47 17.40
CA VAL A 111 -2.65 -13.79 16.74
C VAL A 111 -2.56 -13.65 15.22
N SER A 112 -3.31 -12.71 14.64
CA SER A 112 -3.31 -12.44 13.20
C SER A 112 -1.96 -11.94 12.70
N GLY A 113 -1.39 -10.93 13.36
CA GLY A 113 -0.06 -10.40 13.01
C GLY A 113 1.02 -11.49 13.09
N ARG A 114 1.08 -12.22 14.21
CA ARG A 114 2.11 -13.25 14.43
C ARG A 114 2.04 -14.40 13.44
N ARG A 115 0.84 -14.86 13.05
CA ARG A 115 0.69 -15.95 12.07
C ARG A 115 1.02 -15.53 10.65
N ARG A 116 0.97 -14.23 10.34
CA ARG A 116 0.82 -13.75 8.96
C ARG A 116 1.96 -12.85 8.51
N LEU A 117 2.83 -12.46 9.46
CA LEU A 117 4.23 -12.09 9.25
C LEU A 117 4.95 -12.99 8.23
N ARG A 118 4.82 -14.32 8.33
CA ARG A 118 5.47 -15.27 7.40
C ARG A 118 4.94 -15.14 5.96
N PRO A 119 3.62 -15.28 5.68
CA PRO A 119 3.04 -14.99 4.37
C PRO A 119 3.38 -13.60 3.80
N VAL A 120 3.26 -12.52 4.58
CA VAL A 120 3.50 -11.15 4.08
C VAL A 120 4.98 -10.92 3.76
N LEU A 121 5.91 -11.47 4.55
CA LEU A 121 7.32 -11.45 4.19
C LEU A 121 7.62 -12.31 2.96
N MET A 122 6.94 -13.44 2.78
CA MET A 122 7.10 -14.27 1.59
C MET A 122 6.67 -13.52 0.32
N THR A 123 5.50 -12.88 0.30
CA THR A 123 5.05 -12.10 -0.87
C THR A 123 5.99 -10.92 -1.13
N ALA A 124 6.34 -10.15 -0.10
CA ALA A 124 7.25 -9.02 -0.22
C ALA A 124 8.63 -9.42 -0.77
N LEU A 125 9.25 -10.47 -0.22
CA LEU A 125 10.55 -10.96 -0.68
C LEU A 125 10.47 -11.54 -2.10
N THR A 126 9.40 -12.25 -2.46
CA THR A 126 9.22 -12.77 -3.84
C THR A 126 9.14 -11.62 -4.85
N THR A 127 8.37 -10.57 -4.58
CA THR A 127 8.28 -9.41 -5.47
C THR A 127 9.61 -8.63 -5.51
N ILE A 128 10.27 -8.44 -4.36
CA ILE A 128 11.56 -7.75 -4.31
C ILE A 128 12.61 -8.52 -5.12
N PHE A 129 12.81 -9.82 -4.89
CA PHE A 129 13.78 -10.62 -5.64
C PHE A 129 13.41 -10.78 -7.12
N GLY A 130 12.12 -10.83 -7.47
CA GLY A 130 11.66 -10.87 -8.86
C GLY A 130 11.94 -9.59 -9.65
N LEU A 131 11.91 -8.42 -8.99
CA LEU A 131 12.20 -7.12 -9.60
C LEU A 131 13.64 -6.64 -9.39
N LEU A 132 14.42 -7.28 -8.52
CA LEU A 132 15.81 -6.90 -8.22
C LEU A 132 16.71 -6.86 -9.48
N PRO A 133 16.65 -7.83 -10.42
CA PRO A 133 17.44 -7.74 -11.65
C PRO A 133 17.03 -6.56 -12.55
N LEU A 134 15.74 -6.20 -12.54
CA LEU A 134 15.23 -5.06 -13.30
C LEU A 134 15.73 -3.74 -12.72
N ALA A 135 15.65 -3.58 -11.41
CA ALA A 135 16.09 -2.36 -10.70
C ALA A 135 17.61 -2.15 -10.73
N LEU A 136 18.40 -3.22 -10.89
CA LEU A 136 19.87 -3.16 -10.99
C LEU A 136 20.39 -3.23 -12.44
N SER A 137 19.51 -3.29 -13.44
CA SER A 137 19.94 -3.46 -14.84
C SER A 137 20.61 -2.19 -15.41
N THR A 138 21.79 -2.34 -16.00
CA THR A 138 22.57 -1.28 -16.67
C THR A 138 22.72 -1.52 -18.17
N SER A 139 21.87 -2.36 -18.76
CA SER A 139 21.84 -2.63 -20.20
C SER A 139 21.23 -1.47 -20.98
N GLU A 140 21.52 -1.36 -22.28
CA GLU A 140 20.83 -0.40 -23.15
C GLU A 140 19.30 -0.54 -23.03
N GLY A 141 18.60 0.59 -22.90
CA GLY A 141 17.15 0.65 -22.67
C GLY A 141 16.68 0.38 -21.23
N SER A 142 17.57 0.03 -20.29
CA SER A 142 17.17 -0.21 -18.89
C SER A 142 16.68 1.05 -18.17
N GLU A 143 17.16 2.23 -18.56
CA GLU A 143 16.78 3.54 -17.98
C GLU A 143 15.26 3.77 -17.93
N SER A 144 14.51 3.21 -18.88
CA SER A 144 13.05 3.26 -18.88
C SER A 144 12.42 2.38 -17.79
N TRP A 145 13.01 1.22 -17.49
CA TRP A 145 12.39 0.18 -16.64
C TRP A 145 12.94 0.15 -15.20
N VAL A 146 14.17 0.62 -14.97
CA VAL A 146 14.77 0.76 -13.64
C VAL A 146 13.87 1.57 -12.68
N PRO A 147 13.30 2.74 -13.05
CA PRO A 147 12.43 3.51 -12.15
C PRO A 147 11.16 2.77 -11.72
N LEU A 148 10.63 1.87 -12.55
CA LEU A 148 9.50 1.00 -12.20
C LEU A 148 9.91 -0.03 -11.13
N GLY A 149 11.03 -0.72 -11.34
CA GLY A 149 11.57 -1.70 -10.39
C GLY A 149 11.91 -1.06 -9.04
N VAL A 150 12.61 0.07 -9.05
CA VAL A 150 12.95 0.85 -7.85
C VAL A 150 11.69 1.30 -7.09
N THR A 151 10.69 1.82 -7.81
CA THR A 151 9.42 2.26 -7.21
C THR A 151 8.74 1.12 -6.45
N VAL A 152 8.58 -0.03 -7.10
CA VAL A 152 7.89 -1.17 -6.46
C VAL A 152 8.72 -1.73 -5.30
N ILE A 153 10.04 -1.93 -5.46
CA ILE A 153 10.90 -2.46 -4.39
C ILE A 153 10.90 -1.54 -3.18
N GLY A 154 11.13 -0.24 -3.39
CA GLY A 154 11.23 0.75 -2.33
C GLY A 154 9.92 0.96 -1.58
N GLY A 155 8.83 1.17 -2.34
CA GLY A 155 7.50 1.29 -1.79
C GLY A 155 7.04 0.03 -1.07
N LEU A 156 7.35 -1.17 -1.58
CA LEU A 156 6.99 -2.45 -0.94
C LEU A 156 7.82 -2.72 0.31
N PHE A 157 9.13 -2.45 0.29
CA PHE A 157 9.99 -2.59 1.46
C PHE A 157 9.55 -1.68 2.61
N ALA A 158 9.38 -0.38 2.33
CA ALA A 158 8.92 0.59 3.32
C ALA A 158 7.51 0.29 3.82
N SER A 159 6.55 0.01 2.92
CA SER A 159 5.18 -0.35 3.33
C SER A 159 5.11 -1.67 4.10
N THR A 160 5.99 -2.65 3.84
CA THR A 160 6.01 -3.91 4.60
C THR A 160 6.54 -3.68 6.01
N VAL A 161 7.66 -2.96 6.15
CA VAL A 161 8.22 -2.58 7.47
C VAL A 161 7.23 -1.71 8.26
N ILE A 162 6.63 -0.70 7.61
CA ILE A 162 5.64 0.17 8.26
C ILE A 162 4.40 -0.64 8.62
N THR A 163 3.79 -1.41 7.71
CA THR A 163 2.54 -2.17 8.00
C THR A 163 2.73 -3.15 9.16
N LEU A 164 3.89 -3.82 9.26
CA LEU A 164 4.19 -4.77 10.33
C LEU A 164 4.33 -4.11 11.73
N VAL A 165 4.69 -2.82 11.81
CA VAL A 165 4.79 -2.06 13.07
C VAL A 165 3.54 -1.22 13.34
N PHE A 166 2.98 -0.64 12.29
CA PHE A 166 1.93 0.38 12.31
C PHE A 166 0.53 -0.22 12.46
N VAL A 167 0.24 -1.40 11.91
CA VAL A 167 -1.07 -2.05 12.12
C VAL A 167 -1.27 -2.48 13.59
N PRO A 168 -0.30 -3.12 14.27
CA PRO A 168 -0.40 -3.38 15.71
C PRO A 168 -0.69 -2.13 16.55
N THR A 169 0.00 -1.00 16.26
CA THR A 169 -0.14 0.25 17.02
C THR A 169 -1.40 1.04 16.70
N LEU A 170 -1.84 1.11 15.44
CA LEU A 170 -3.14 1.69 15.10
C LEU A 170 -4.27 0.95 15.81
N TYR A 171 -4.21 -0.38 15.82
CA TYR A 171 -5.27 -1.19 16.42
C TYR A 171 -5.32 -1.06 17.94
N SER A 172 -4.15 -0.99 18.62
CA SER A 172 -4.13 -0.73 20.07
C SER A 172 -4.71 0.65 20.40
N ILE A 173 -4.39 1.69 19.63
CA ILE A 173 -4.90 3.06 19.83
C ILE A 173 -6.43 3.14 19.60
N PHE A 174 -6.95 2.45 18.58
CA PHE A 174 -8.39 2.38 18.34
C PHE A 174 -9.12 1.57 19.42
N GLU A 175 -8.55 0.49 19.94
CA GLU A 175 -9.14 -0.27 21.05
C GLU A 175 -9.13 0.53 22.37
N GLU A 176 -8.09 1.32 22.64
CA GLU A 176 -8.00 2.17 23.84
C GLU A 176 -9.14 3.21 23.88
N LYS A 177 -9.41 3.87 22.74
CA LYS A 177 -10.56 4.79 22.59
C LYS A 177 -11.92 4.10 22.67
N LEU A 178 -12.02 2.83 22.26
CA LEU A 178 -13.26 2.05 22.34
C LEU A 178 -13.53 1.52 23.76
N LYS A 179 -12.50 1.09 24.49
CA LYS A 179 -12.61 0.73 25.92
C LYS A 179 -12.98 1.93 26.78
N GLY A 180 -12.36 3.10 26.54
CA GLY A 180 -12.73 4.35 27.22
C GLY A 180 -14.22 4.68 27.08
N LYS A 181 -14.78 4.60 25.86
CA LYS A 181 -16.22 4.86 25.62
C LYS A 181 -17.16 3.81 26.20
N ARG A 182 -16.70 2.60 26.52
CA ARG A 182 -17.53 1.56 27.15
C ARG A 182 -17.55 1.71 28.67
N LEU A 183 -16.37 1.92 29.27
CA LEU A 183 -16.22 2.09 30.72
C LEU A 183 -16.91 3.37 31.23
N PHE A 184 -16.88 4.47 30.47
CA PHE A 184 -17.64 5.68 30.84
C PHE A 184 -19.16 5.49 30.79
N ARG A 185 -19.67 4.54 29.98
CA ARG A 185 -21.10 4.28 29.86
C ARG A 185 -21.62 3.34 30.96
N GLU A 186 -20.77 2.43 31.44
CA GLU A 186 -21.01 1.58 32.62
C GLU A 186 -20.86 2.34 33.96
N LEU A 187 -20.60 3.65 33.93
CA LEU A 187 -20.53 4.54 35.09
C LEU A 187 -21.62 5.64 35.07
N GLU A 188 -22.48 5.67 34.04
CA GLU A 188 -23.63 6.57 33.90
C GLU A 188 -24.98 5.85 34.03
N ASP A 189 -24.99 4.52 34.06
CA ASP A 189 -26.13 3.61 34.32
C ASP A 189 -26.08 3.04 35.75
#